data_AF-A0A737ENK5-F1
#
_entry.id   AF-A0A737ENK5-F1
#
_cell.length_a   1.000
_cell.length_b   1.000
_cell.length_c   1.000
_cell.angle_alpha   90.00
_cell.angle_beta   90.00
_cell.angle_gamma   90.00
#
_symmetry.space_group_name_H-M   'P 1'
#
loop_
_entity.id
_entity.type
_entity.pdbx_description
1 polymer ?
#
loop_
_entity_poly.entity_id
_entity_poly.type
_entity_poly.pdbx_seq_one_letter_code
_entity_poly.pdbx_strand_id
1 'polypeptide(L)'
;MHIKHRGVADVSRNKVSVTGGYMLEDLPESGYAVIRCYDHCVVARFGSIPDSGRALMYRRGDEISFVPLHPDDIVGTPTLFTQMLEKAGYRITRCFDTLQM
;
A
#
# COMPACT_ATOMS: atom_id res chain seq x y z
N MET A 1 -16.86 -6.78 -4.61
CA MET A 1 -15.63 -6.69 -3.80
C MET A 1 -14.50 -7.30 -4.61
N HIS A 2 -13.51 -6.49 -5.02
CA HIS A 2 -12.33 -7.02 -5.71
C HIS A 2 -11.26 -7.34 -4.67
N ILE A 3 -11.13 -8.62 -4.31
CA ILE A 3 -9.99 -9.08 -3.52
C ILE A 3 -8.90 -9.39 -4.53
N LYS A 4 -7.81 -8.61 -4.54
CA LYS A 4 -6.68 -8.87 -5.42
C LYS A 4 -5.95 -10.13 -4.94
N HIS A 5 -6.37 -11.27 -5.48
CA HIS A 5 -5.62 -12.52 -5.36
C HIS A 5 -4.43 -12.47 -6.31
N ARG A 6 -3.26 -12.84 -5.76
CA ARG A 6 -1.97 -13.11 -6.41
C ARG A 6 -2.12 -13.43 -7.90
N GLY A 7 -2.07 -12.41 -8.73
CA GLY A 7 -2.27 -12.46 -10.17
C GLY A 7 -1.28 -11.50 -10.80
N VAL A 8 -0.51 -12.05 -11.75
CA VAL A 8 0.65 -11.45 -12.43
C VAL A 8 0.49 -9.94 -12.62
N ALA A 9 1.45 -9.20 -12.06
CA ALA A 9 1.58 -7.77 -12.20
C ALA A 9 1.72 -7.41 -13.69
N ASP A 10 0.62 -7.07 -14.36
CA ASP A 10 0.68 -6.14 -15.48
C ASP A 10 0.71 -4.72 -14.91
N VAL A 11 1.86 -4.40 -14.31
CA VAL A 11 2.24 -3.05 -13.95
C VAL A 11 3.06 -2.58 -15.13
N SER A 12 2.45 -1.76 -15.99
CA SER A 12 3.19 -0.91 -16.90
C SER A 12 4.23 -0.13 -16.08
N ARG A 13 5.47 -0.64 -16.11
CA ARG A 13 6.75 0.02 -15.83
C ARG A 13 6.86 0.84 -14.54
N ASN A 14 6.84 0.20 -13.37
CA ASN A 14 7.54 0.71 -12.18
C ASN A 14 8.12 -0.45 -11.36
N LYS A 15 8.99 -1.22 -12.01
CA LYS A 15 9.89 -2.16 -11.34
C LYS A 15 11.15 -1.41 -10.96
N VAL A 16 11.45 -1.34 -9.68
CA VAL A 16 12.64 -0.67 -9.15
C VAL A 16 13.55 -1.70 -8.51
N SER A 17 14.83 -1.66 -8.85
CA SER A 17 15.85 -2.44 -8.16
C SER A 17 16.24 -1.76 -6.86
N VAL A 18 16.24 -2.52 -5.77
CA VAL A 18 16.75 -2.14 -4.46
C VAL A 18 18.26 -2.16 -4.55
N THR A 19 18.85 -0.98 -4.66
CA THR A 19 20.29 -0.84 -4.47
C THR A 19 20.54 -0.72 -2.97
N GLY A 20 21.12 -1.74 -2.34
CA GLY A 20 21.42 -1.68 -0.92
C GLY A 20 22.53 -0.67 -0.60
N GLY A 21 22.29 0.19 0.41
CA GLY A 21 23.36 0.86 1.15
C GLY A 21 23.93 2.15 0.57
N TYR A 22 23.10 3.16 0.32
CA TYR A 22 23.57 4.50 -0.04
C TYR A 22 23.21 5.54 1.03
N MET A 23 24.05 6.57 1.14
CA MET A 23 23.86 7.68 2.06
C MET A 23 22.82 8.66 1.50
N LEU A 24 22.28 9.53 2.37
CA LEU A 24 21.30 10.56 1.97
C LEU A 24 21.85 11.49 0.87
N GLU A 25 23.17 11.64 0.82
CA GLU A 25 23.92 12.47 -0.12
C GLU A 25 23.82 11.99 -1.58
N ASP A 26 23.49 10.71 -1.80
CA ASP A 26 23.40 10.12 -3.15
C ASP A 26 21.98 10.15 -3.74
N LEU A 27 21.01 10.75 -3.06
CA LEU A 27 19.64 10.81 -3.57
C LEU A 27 19.59 11.64 -4.88
N PRO A 28 18.76 11.22 -5.86
CA PRO A 28 18.50 12.05 -7.02
C PRO A 28 17.90 13.39 -6.58
N GLU A 29 18.19 14.45 -7.34
CA GLU A 29 17.71 15.82 -7.08
C GLU A 29 16.17 15.90 -7.01
N SER A 30 15.47 14.97 -7.66
CA SER A 30 14.00 14.86 -7.64
C SER A 30 13.52 13.42 -7.55
N GLY A 31 12.25 13.27 -7.17
CA GLY A 31 11.57 11.99 -6.99
C GLY A 31 11.34 11.68 -5.52
N TYR A 32 11.35 10.39 -5.19
CA TYR A 32 10.95 9.90 -3.89
C TYR A 32 11.89 8.77 -3.43
N ALA A 33 11.98 8.59 -2.11
CA ALA A 33 12.76 7.53 -1.50
C ALA A 33 12.03 6.92 -0.30
N VAL A 34 12.22 5.61 -0.07
CA VAL A 34 11.84 4.97 1.19
C VAL A 34 13.09 4.84 2.04
N ILE A 35 13.06 5.42 3.24
CA ILE A 35 14.18 5.40 4.18
C ILE A 35 13.78 4.55 5.38
N ARG A 36 14.62 3.57 5.74
CA ARG A 36 14.45 2.80 6.96
C ARG A 36 15.00 3.60 8.13
N CYS A 37 14.14 3.94 9.08
CA CYS A 37 14.51 4.84 10.19
C CYS A 37 15.59 4.28 11.13
N TYR A 38 15.73 2.95 11.22
CA TYR A 38 16.67 2.32 12.16
C TYR A 38 18.14 2.67 11.88
N ASP A 39 18.54 2.65 10.61
CA ASP A 39 19.91 2.85 10.17
C ASP A 39 20.03 4.00 9.15
N HIS A 40 18.93 4.72 8.91
CA HIS A 40 18.79 5.73 7.85
C HIS A 40 19.18 5.22 6.45
N CYS A 41 19.21 3.90 6.27
CA CYS A 41 19.53 3.28 5.00
C CYS A 41 18.34 3.47 4.08
N VAL A 42 18.61 3.99 2.89
CA VAL A 42 17.56 4.14 1.90
C VAL A 42 17.37 2.80 1.18
N VAL A 43 16.13 2.32 1.22
CA VAL A 43 15.77 0.98 0.74
C VAL A 43 15.20 0.98 -0.68
N ALA A 44 14.82 2.16 -1.20
CA ALA A 44 14.26 2.31 -2.55
C ALA A 44 14.29 3.77 -3.00
N ARG A 45 14.48 4.00 -4.32
CA ARG A 45 14.35 5.29 -5.02
C ARG A 45 13.35 5.15 -6.16
N PHE A 46 12.52 6.14 -6.39
CA PHE A 46 11.52 6.10 -7.45
C PHE A 46 11.33 7.50 -8.03
N GLY A 47 11.27 7.59 -9.36
CA GLY A 47 11.05 8.86 -10.05
C GLY A 47 9.62 9.38 -9.89
N SER A 48 8.65 8.48 -9.68
CA SER A 48 7.26 8.83 -9.45
C SER A 48 6.54 7.76 -8.61
N ILE A 49 5.53 8.19 -7.86
CA ILE A 49 4.53 7.33 -7.22
C ILE A 49 3.27 7.38 -8.08
N PRO A 50 2.49 6.29 -8.22
CA PRO A 50 1.22 6.37 -8.93
C PRO A 50 0.28 7.43 -8.33
N ASP A 51 -0.26 8.31 -9.17
CA ASP A 51 -1.17 9.40 -8.78
C ASP A 51 -2.55 8.94 -8.26
N SER A 52 -2.76 7.62 -8.13
CA SER A 52 -4.03 7.02 -7.70
C SER A 52 -4.39 7.30 -6.23
N GLY A 53 -3.58 8.06 -5.50
CA GLY A 53 -3.72 8.37 -4.07
C GLY A 53 -3.42 7.20 -3.14
N ARG A 54 -3.81 5.98 -3.53
CA ARG A 54 -3.55 4.73 -2.81
C ARG A 54 -2.80 3.75 -3.73
N ALA A 55 -1.73 3.14 -3.23
CA ALA A 55 -0.99 2.09 -3.92
C ALA A 55 -0.46 1.05 -2.92
N LEU A 56 -0.36 -0.21 -3.37
CA LEU A 56 0.34 -1.28 -2.65
C LEU A 56 1.79 -1.37 -3.15
N MET A 57 2.72 -1.37 -2.20
CA MET A 57 4.13 -1.65 -2.46
C MET A 57 4.40 -3.13 -2.17
N TYR A 58 4.90 -3.85 -3.16
CA TYR A 58 5.37 -5.23 -3.01
C TYR A 58 6.88 -5.26 -3.14
N ARG A 59 7.53 -6.00 -2.24
CA ARG A 59 8.96 -6.29 -2.30
C ARG A 59 9.19 -7.79 -2.47
N ARG A 60 10.00 -8.19 -3.45
CA ARG A 60 10.49 -9.55 -3.65
C ARG A 60 12.01 -9.53 -3.76
N GLY A 61 12.70 -9.89 -2.68
CA GLY A 61 14.15 -9.74 -2.61
C GLY A 61 14.55 -8.29 -2.80
N ASP A 62 15.30 -8.02 -3.86
CA ASP A 62 15.74 -6.69 -4.25
C ASP A 62 14.88 -6.05 -5.34
N GLU A 63 13.70 -6.60 -5.65
CA GLU A 63 12.74 -5.98 -6.56
C GLU A 63 11.59 -5.35 -5.78
N ILE A 64 11.24 -4.12 -6.14
CA ILE A 64 10.05 -3.42 -5.64
C ILE A 64 9.13 -3.09 -6.81
N SER A 65 7.83 -3.31 -6.59
CA SER A 65 6.77 -2.95 -7.54
C SER A 65 5.60 -2.26 -6.84
N PHE A 66 4.97 -1.32 -7.52
CA PHE A 66 3.77 -0.63 -7.03
C PHE A 66 2.53 -1.04 -7.82
N VAL A 67 1.43 -1.24 -7.11
CA VAL A 67 0.12 -1.54 -7.71
C VAL A 67 -0.88 -0.50 -7.23
N PRO A 68 -1.41 0.37 -8.11
CA PRO A 68 -2.50 1.27 -7.78
C PRO A 68 -3.70 0.52 -7.18
N LEU A 69 -4.25 1.05 -6.09
CA LEU A 69 -5.47 0.52 -5.47
C LEU A 69 -6.69 1.23 -6.04
N HIS A 70 -7.73 0.46 -6.36
CA HIS A 70 -9.03 1.03 -6.67
C HIS A 70 -9.64 1.66 -5.40
N PRO A 71 -10.44 2.74 -5.51
CA PRO A 71 -11.14 3.31 -4.35
C PRO A 71 -11.92 2.28 -3.52
N ASP A 72 -12.48 1.26 -4.19
CA ASP A 72 -13.22 0.17 -3.56
C ASP A 72 -12.38 -0.97 -2.98
N ASP A 73 -11.07 -0.99 -3.25
CA ASP A 73 -10.18 -2.01 -2.70
C ASP A 73 -10.03 -1.77 -1.20
N ILE A 74 -10.36 -2.77 -0.39
CA ILE A 74 -10.19 -2.71 1.06
C ILE A 74 -8.78 -3.21 1.40
N VAL A 75 -8.02 -2.39 2.12
CA VAL A 75 -6.74 -2.79 2.72
C VAL A 75 -7.03 -3.34 4.11
N GLY A 76 -6.38 -4.45 4.47
CA GLY A 76 -6.56 -5.10 5.76
C GLY A 76 -6.32 -4.13 6.91
N THR A 77 -7.40 -3.73 7.58
CA THR A 77 -7.42 -2.92 8.79
C THR A 77 -8.21 -3.69 9.85
N PRO A 78 -8.11 -3.36 11.14
CA PRO A 78 -8.97 -3.95 12.16
C PRO A 78 -10.48 -3.80 11.86
N THR A 79 -10.86 -2.81 11.04
CA THR A 79 -12.22 -2.57 10.57
C THR A 79 -12.59 -3.33 9.29
N LEU A 80 -11.70 -4.18 8.75
CA LEU A 80 -11.90 -4.91 7.49
C LEU A 80 -13.22 -5.68 7.48
N PHE A 81 -13.52 -6.41 8.56
CA PHE A 81 -14.73 -7.22 8.65
C PHE A 81 -15.99 -6.34 8.60
N THR A 82 -15.99 -5.22 9.32
CA THR A 82 -17.06 -4.22 9.30
C THR A 82 -17.26 -3.64 7.90
N GLN A 83 -16.17 -3.23 7.24
CA GLN A 83 -16.20 -2.67 5.87
C GLN A 83 -16.69 -3.70 4.84
N MET A 84 -16.35 -4.98 5.01
CA MET A 84 -16.84 -6.07 4.17
C MET A 84 -18.36 -6.23 4.29
N LEU A 85 -18.88 -6.23 5.51
CA LEU A 85 -20.32 -6.33 5.78
C LEU A 85 -21.08 -5.14 5.21
N GLU A 86 -20.59 -3.91 5.40
CA GLU A 86 -21.19 -2.70 4.82
C GLU A 86 -21.23 -2.77 3.29
N LYS A 87 -20.12 -3.16 2.64
CA LYS A 87 -20.07 -3.35 1.18
C LYS A 87 -20.98 -4.48 0.67
N ALA A 88 -21.28 -5.48 1.50
CA ALA A 88 -22.25 -6.53 1.19
C ALA A 88 -23.70 -6.10 1.44
N GLY A 89 -23.94 -4.86 1.89
CA GLY A 89 -25.27 -4.30 2.11
C GLY A 89 -25.80 -4.47 3.54
N TYR A 90 -25.00 -5.00 4.47
CA TYR A 90 -25.40 -5.12 5.87
C TYR A 90 -25.27 -3.79 6.60
N ARG A 91 -26.22 -3.49 7.48
CA ARG A 91 -26.15 -2.35 8.41
C ARG A 91 -25.50 -2.81 9.71
N ILE A 92 -24.34 -2.26 10.04
CA ILE A 92 -23.66 -2.51 11.31
C ILE A 92 -24.38 -1.70 12.39
N THR A 93 -24.97 -2.37 13.38
CA THR A 93 -25.47 -1.74 14.60
C THR A 93 -24.45 -1.90 15.72
N ARG A 94 -24.24 -0.84 16.52
CA ARG A 94 -23.42 -0.96 17.73
C ARG A 94 -24.27 -1.59 18.83
N CYS A 95 -23.70 -2.56 19.52
CA CYS A 95 -24.38 -3.33 20.56
C CYS A 95 -24.89 -2.45 21.73
N PHE A 96 -24.29 -1.27 21.94
CA PHE A 96 -24.68 -0.36 23.02
C PHE A 96 -25.97 0.43 22.74
N ASP A 97 -26.47 0.45 21.51
CA ASP A 97 -27.73 1.15 21.18
C ASP A 97 -28.98 0.35 21.58
N THR A 98 -28.82 -0.89 22.06
CA THR A 98 -29.93 -1.79 22.42
C THR A 98 -30.14 -1.96 23.93
N LEU A 99 -29.39 -1.24 24.77
CA LEU A 99 -29.49 -1.26 26.24
C LEU A 99 -30.02 0.06 26.83
N GLN A 100 -30.72 0.87 26.04
CA GLN A 100 -31.54 1.97 26.53
C GLN A 100 -33.01 1.53 26.47
N MET A 101 -33.41 0.63 27.36
CA MET A 101 -34.81 0.40 27.75
C MET A 101 -34.96 0.77 29.22
#